data_AF-M7SND8-F1
#
_entry.id   AF-M7SND8-F1
#
_cell.length_a   1.000
_cell.length_b   1.000
_cell.length_c   1.000
_cell.angle_alpha   90.00
_cell.angle_beta   90.00
_cell.angle_gamma   90.00
#
_symmetry.space_group_name_H-M   'P 1'
#
loop_
_entity.id
_entity.type
_entity.pdbx_description
1 polymer ?
#
loop_
_entity_poly.entity_id
_entity_poly.type
_entity_poly.pdbx_seq_one_letter_code
_entity_poly.pdbx_strand_id
1 'polypeptide(L)'
;MEEQFLDAPRQAKREARKKAGLPASPQVGALASVVKQLRTMIESELEFTVEDAVFGVTHLAAIYIDDIKDICEYAGFKYIIPKSFYSPVLHETGSALAGHGFGLCQHWQNDTQCTLENRDLPWTYTLAVHYSETALTSTHARMRVAVGTFESALGRVENFTMGSNAKDQYPTEAEYWRDVKDTILKKVREIPWETPDRVILTGEVEDSGFMKALNGAMDEHYGFAPPIYSADSMVVAAKGNAEFRRRGPADWQ
;
A
#
# COMPACT_ATOMS: atom_id res chain seq x y z
N MET A 1 0.18 -10.93 -26.88
CA MET A 1 1.29 -11.15 -27.84
C MET A 1 1.96 -9.83 -28.18
N GLU A 2 1.21 -8.81 -28.62
CA GLU A 2 1.74 -7.45 -28.90
C GLU A 2 2.40 -6.77 -27.69
N GLU A 3 1.78 -6.81 -26.50
CA GLU A 3 2.38 -6.27 -25.27
C GLU A 3 3.70 -6.96 -24.86
N GLN A 4 3.81 -8.28 -25.07
CA GLN A 4 5.04 -9.02 -24.78
C GLN A 4 6.19 -8.63 -25.72
N PHE A 5 5.90 -8.36 -26.99
CA PHE A 5 6.90 -7.85 -27.93
C PHE A 5 7.35 -6.43 -27.58
N LEU A 6 6.44 -5.59 -27.09
CA LEU A 6 6.76 -4.24 -26.64
C LEU A 6 7.55 -4.22 -25.32
N ASP A 7 7.38 -5.23 -24.46
CA ASP A 7 8.09 -5.34 -23.19
C ASP A 7 9.49 -5.99 -23.31
N ALA A 8 9.73 -6.78 -24.36
CA ALA A 8 10.99 -7.50 -24.56
C ALA A 8 12.26 -6.61 -24.50
N PRO A 9 12.28 -5.39 -25.09
CA PRO A 9 13.43 -4.49 -24.96
C PRO A 9 13.69 -4.05 -23.51
N ARG A 10 12.63 -3.81 -22.73
CA ARG A 10 12.73 -3.43 -21.31
C ARG A 10 13.35 -4.58 -20.52
N GLN A 11 12.84 -5.79 -20.70
CA GLN A 11 13.33 -7.00 -20.02
C GLN A 11 14.79 -7.31 -20.40
N ALA A 12 15.16 -7.22 -21.69
CA ALA A 12 16.53 -7.44 -22.12
C ALA A 12 17.52 -6.43 -21.50
N LYS A 13 17.14 -5.15 -21.42
CA LYS A 13 17.96 -4.12 -20.77
C LYS A 13 18.11 -4.36 -19.28
N ARG A 14 17.04 -4.79 -18.62
CA ARG A 14 17.02 -5.17 -17.20
C ARG A 14 18.02 -6.29 -16.91
N GLU A 15 17.92 -7.39 -17.64
CA GLU A 15 18.80 -8.54 -17.51
C GLU A 15 20.28 -8.19 -17.80
N ALA A 16 20.54 -7.37 -18.82
CA ALA A 16 21.89 -6.92 -19.12
C ALA A 16 22.52 -6.14 -17.95
N ARG A 17 21.75 -5.29 -17.26
CA ARG A 17 22.21 -4.56 -16.07
C ARG A 17 22.48 -5.49 -14.91
N LYS A 18 21.56 -6.42 -14.62
CA LYS A 18 21.74 -7.42 -13.55
C LYS A 18 23.01 -8.26 -13.77
N LYS A 19 23.25 -8.71 -15.01
CA LYS A 19 24.48 -9.45 -15.39
C LYS A 19 25.77 -8.62 -15.20
N ALA A 20 25.67 -7.30 -15.29
CA ALA A 20 26.78 -6.39 -15.00
C ALA A 20 26.92 -6.05 -13.50
N GLY A 21 26.15 -6.70 -12.61
CA GLY A 21 26.14 -6.41 -11.17
C GLY A 21 25.43 -5.10 -10.80
N LEU A 22 24.68 -4.51 -11.73
CA LEU A 22 23.96 -3.26 -11.53
C LEU A 22 22.48 -3.52 -11.18
N PRO A 23 21.82 -2.62 -10.43
CA PRO A 23 20.38 -2.66 -10.28
C PRO A 23 19.67 -2.62 -11.64
N ALA A 24 18.56 -3.34 -11.75
CA ALA A 24 17.73 -3.45 -12.95
C ALA A 24 17.34 -2.11 -13.60
N SER A 25 17.16 -1.08 -12.78
CA SER A 25 17.01 0.31 -13.20
C SER A 25 17.58 1.24 -12.12
N PRO A 26 17.84 2.53 -12.42
CA PRO A 26 18.21 3.51 -11.40
C PRO A 26 17.19 3.61 -10.26
N GLN A 27 15.90 3.55 -10.58
CA GLN A 27 14.80 3.62 -9.59
C GLN A 27 14.78 2.39 -8.69
N VAL A 28 14.92 1.19 -9.26
CA VAL A 28 15.08 -0.05 -8.49
C VAL A 28 16.31 0.03 -7.60
N GLY A 29 17.42 0.57 -8.10
CA GLY A 29 18.64 0.77 -7.31
C GLY A 29 18.46 1.71 -6.12
N ALA A 30 17.74 2.81 -6.32
CA ALA A 30 17.43 3.76 -5.24
C ALA A 30 16.58 3.10 -4.15
N LEU A 31 15.48 2.45 -4.52
CA LEU A 31 14.60 1.76 -3.58
C LEU A 31 15.31 0.59 -2.88
N ALA A 32 16.05 -0.23 -3.63
CA ALA A 32 16.80 -1.35 -3.06
C ALA A 32 17.90 -0.90 -2.10
N SER A 33 18.49 0.28 -2.31
CA SER A 33 19.48 0.84 -1.38
C SER A 33 18.83 1.20 -0.04
N VAL A 34 17.64 1.81 -0.05
CA VAL A 34 16.88 2.11 1.17
C VAL A 34 16.51 0.81 1.89
N VAL A 35 15.96 -0.15 1.16
CA VAL A 35 15.56 -1.46 1.71
C VAL A 35 16.76 -2.21 2.30
N LYS A 36 17.91 -2.20 1.63
CA LYS A 36 19.15 -2.83 2.13
C LYS A 36 19.65 -2.19 3.41
N GLN A 37 19.54 -0.86 3.53
CA GLN A 37 19.86 -0.15 4.77
C GLN A 37 18.91 -0.53 5.89
N LEU A 38 17.59 -0.54 5.64
CA LEU A 38 16.58 -0.97 6.61
C LEU A 38 16.85 -2.39 7.10
N ARG A 39 17.11 -3.32 6.18
CA ARG A 39 17.50 -4.69 6.51
C ARG A 39 18.74 -4.73 7.41
N THR A 40 19.81 -4.03 7.02
CA THR A 40 21.08 -4.03 7.78
C THR A 40 20.85 -3.54 9.21
N MET A 41 20.02 -2.50 9.39
CA MET A 41 19.68 -2.00 10.73
C MET A 41 18.89 -3.04 11.53
N ILE A 42 17.86 -3.65 10.93
CA ILE A 42 17.04 -4.69 11.58
C ILE A 42 17.87 -5.90 11.99
N GLU A 43 18.70 -6.43 11.09
CA GLU A 43 19.55 -7.60 11.36
C GLU A 43 20.58 -7.30 12.44
N SER A 44 21.14 -6.08 12.46
CA SER A 44 22.08 -5.64 13.48
C SER A 44 21.41 -5.44 14.85
N GLU A 45 20.17 -4.96 14.89
CA GLU A 45 19.46 -4.65 16.13
C GLU A 45 18.84 -5.89 16.77
N LEU A 46 18.31 -6.80 15.96
CA LEU A 46 17.55 -7.97 16.41
C LEU A 46 18.34 -9.29 16.34
N GLU A 47 19.63 -9.22 15.96
CA GLU A 47 20.56 -10.35 15.92
C GLU A 47 20.06 -11.57 15.13
N PHE A 48 19.34 -11.33 14.03
CA PHE A 48 18.89 -12.39 13.11
C PHE A 48 19.09 -11.97 11.65
N THR A 49 19.07 -12.95 10.74
CA THR A 49 19.14 -12.70 9.30
C THR A 49 17.74 -12.62 8.70
N VAL A 50 17.43 -11.54 7.99
CA VAL A 50 16.20 -11.40 7.21
C VAL A 50 16.39 -12.18 5.91
N GLU A 51 15.82 -13.37 5.84
CA GLU A 51 15.92 -14.24 4.65
C GLU A 51 14.88 -13.89 3.58
N ASP A 52 13.73 -13.37 3.99
CA ASP A 52 12.61 -13.08 3.11
C ASP A 52 11.67 -11.99 3.68
N ALA A 53 10.83 -11.42 2.81
CA ALA A 53 9.81 -10.46 3.22
C ALA A 53 8.65 -10.37 2.23
N VAL A 54 7.48 -9.97 2.74
CA VAL A 54 6.36 -9.45 1.92
C VAL A 54 6.54 -7.94 1.80
N PHE A 55 6.31 -7.41 0.60
CA PHE A 55 6.53 -6.01 0.26
C PHE A 55 5.19 -5.36 -0.13
N GLY A 56 4.71 -4.46 0.71
CA GLY A 56 3.58 -3.58 0.40
C GLY A 56 4.09 -2.26 -0.19
N VAL A 57 3.44 -1.75 -1.24
CA VAL A 57 3.83 -0.49 -1.88
C VAL A 57 2.66 0.48 -1.96
N THR A 58 2.95 1.78 -1.86
CA THR A 58 2.02 2.81 -2.33
C THR A 58 1.86 2.73 -3.85
N HIS A 59 0.82 3.35 -4.41
CA HIS A 59 0.59 3.34 -5.86
C HIS A 59 1.59 4.24 -6.59
N LEU A 60 2.77 3.69 -6.84
CA LEU A 60 3.77 4.34 -7.68
C LEU A 60 3.49 4.05 -9.16
N ALA A 61 3.55 5.09 -9.98
CA ALA A 61 3.42 4.93 -11.42
C ALA A 61 4.55 4.02 -11.95
N ALA A 62 4.17 3.03 -12.76
CA ALA A 62 5.09 2.10 -13.41
C ALA A 62 5.97 1.27 -12.45
N ILE A 63 5.49 0.97 -11.23
CA ILE A 63 6.06 -0.10 -10.41
C ILE A 63 5.45 -1.45 -10.78
N TYR A 64 6.30 -2.41 -11.15
CA TYR A 64 5.87 -3.75 -11.53
C TYR A 64 6.33 -4.78 -10.49
N ILE A 65 5.73 -5.98 -10.52
CA ILE A 65 6.16 -7.09 -9.66
C ILE A 65 7.65 -7.42 -9.85
N ASP A 66 8.15 -7.29 -11.08
CA ASP A 66 9.57 -7.51 -11.39
C ASP A 66 10.45 -6.51 -10.64
N ASP A 67 10.01 -5.25 -10.49
CA ASP A 67 10.72 -4.22 -9.73
C ASP A 67 10.79 -4.59 -8.26
N ILE A 68 9.71 -5.09 -7.67
CA ILE A 68 9.71 -5.56 -6.28
C ILE A 68 10.66 -6.75 -6.12
N LYS A 69 10.61 -7.73 -7.03
CA LYS A 69 11.50 -8.89 -7.01
C LYS A 69 12.97 -8.46 -7.09
N ASP A 70 13.31 -7.56 -8.00
CA ASP A 70 14.70 -7.10 -8.16
C ASP A 70 15.17 -6.19 -7.03
N ILE A 71 14.26 -5.42 -6.41
CA ILE A 71 14.55 -4.68 -5.17
C ILE A 71 15.00 -5.68 -4.09
N CYS A 72 14.23 -6.76 -3.90
CA CYS A 72 14.55 -7.78 -2.90
C CYS A 72 15.82 -8.55 -3.25
N GLU A 73 16.01 -8.94 -4.52
CA GLU A 73 17.22 -9.61 -5.01
C GLU A 73 18.47 -8.75 -4.78
N TYR A 74 18.42 -7.46 -5.13
CA TYR A 74 19.54 -6.54 -4.93
C TYR A 74 19.80 -6.24 -3.44
N ALA A 75 18.76 -6.24 -2.62
CA ALA A 75 18.86 -6.13 -1.16
C ALA A 75 19.22 -7.47 -0.48
N GLY A 76 19.27 -8.58 -1.22
CA GLY A 76 19.78 -9.88 -0.80
C GLY A 76 18.79 -10.77 -0.04
N PHE A 77 17.48 -10.58 -0.17
CA PHE A 77 16.47 -11.43 0.48
C PHE A 77 15.38 -11.84 -0.52
N LYS A 78 14.62 -12.87 -0.19
CA LYS A 78 13.56 -13.41 -1.06
C LYS A 78 12.27 -12.59 -0.91
N TYR A 79 11.71 -12.14 -2.03
CA TYR A 79 10.34 -11.62 -2.03
C TYR A 79 9.33 -12.76 -1.85
N ILE A 80 8.37 -12.61 -0.95
CA ILE A 80 7.27 -13.56 -0.73
C ILE A 80 5.97 -12.98 -1.28
N ILE A 81 5.34 -13.73 -2.17
CA ILE A 81 4.02 -13.41 -2.70
C ILE A 81 2.98 -14.01 -1.74
N PRO A 82 2.11 -13.21 -1.12
CA PRO A 82 1.13 -13.73 -0.17
C PRO A 82 0.26 -14.84 -0.76
N LYS A 83 -0.18 -15.78 0.08
CA LYS A 83 -1.14 -16.81 -0.32
C LYS A 83 -2.43 -16.20 -0.86
N SER A 84 -2.98 -16.83 -1.91
CA SER A 84 -4.20 -16.38 -2.60
C SER A 84 -4.12 -14.96 -3.18
N PHE A 85 -2.91 -14.42 -3.33
CA PHE A 85 -2.67 -13.14 -3.99
C PHE A 85 -2.63 -13.33 -5.50
N TYR A 86 -3.54 -12.66 -6.21
CA TYR A 86 -3.65 -12.72 -7.67
C TYR A 86 -3.33 -11.38 -8.35
N SER A 87 -3.06 -10.34 -7.56
CA SER A 87 -2.57 -9.06 -8.08
C SER A 87 -1.04 -9.13 -8.27
N PRO A 88 -0.46 -8.41 -9.24
CA PRO A 88 0.99 -8.35 -9.38
C PRO A 88 1.67 -7.64 -8.19
N VAL A 89 0.97 -6.74 -7.50
CA VAL A 89 1.58 -5.83 -6.52
C VAL A 89 0.67 -5.67 -5.31
N LEU A 90 1.18 -5.98 -4.11
CA LEU A 90 0.47 -5.76 -2.85
C LEU A 90 0.54 -4.28 -2.49
N HIS A 91 -0.62 -3.68 -2.28
CA HIS A 91 -0.72 -2.26 -1.99
C HIS A 91 -0.80 -1.98 -0.50
N GLU A 92 -0.40 -0.76 -0.12
CA GLU A 92 -0.42 -0.29 1.27
C GLU A 92 -1.80 -0.44 1.91
N THR A 93 -2.89 -0.14 1.19
CA THR A 93 -4.27 -0.30 1.67
C THR A 93 -4.58 -1.72 2.15
N GLY A 94 -4.30 -2.73 1.31
CA GLY A 94 -4.51 -4.14 1.67
C GLY A 94 -3.63 -4.57 2.83
N SER A 95 -2.40 -4.06 2.88
CA SER A 95 -1.47 -4.29 3.98
C SER A 95 -2.00 -3.69 5.29
N ALA A 96 -2.45 -2.43 5.29
CA ALA A 96 -2.97 -1.76 6.47
C ALA A 96 -4.26 -2.43 7.00
N LEU A 97 -5.14 -2.88 6.11
CA LEU A 97 -6.33 -3.64 6.50
C LEU A 97 -6.00 -4.95 7.19
N ALA A 98 -5.07 -5.73 6.63
CA ALA A 98 -4.58 -6.93 7.29
C ALA A 98 -3.92 -6.62 8.64
N GLY A 99 -3.20 -5.49 8.74
CA GLY A 99 -2.60 -5.01 9.99
C GLY A 99 -3.63 -4.72 11.10
N HIS A 100 -4.83 -4.28 10.72
CA HIS A 100 -5.97 -4.14 11.62
C HIS A 100 -6.80 -5.43 11.81
N GLY A 101 -6.39 -6.54 11.19
CA GLY A 101 -7.08 -7.83 11.28
C GLY A 101 -8.29 -7.98 10.35
N PHE A 102 -8.47 -7.07 9.39
CA PHE A 102 -9.60 -7.11 8.46
C PHE A 102 -9.31 -7.91 7.20
N GLY A 103 -10.35 -8.50 6.62
CA GLY A 103 -10.24 -9.21 5.34
C GLY A 103 -9.34 -10.44 5.40
N LEU A 104 -9.22 -11.07 6.57
CA LEU A 104 -8.41 -12.25 6.83
C LEU A 104 -9.30 -13.42 7.25
N CYS A 105 -9.07 -14.60 6.67
CA CYS A 105 -9.66 -15.84 7.16
C CYS A 105 -9.06 -16.23 8.52
N GLN A 106 -9.85 -16.89 9.35
CA GLN A 106 -9.43 -17.44 10.65
C GLN A 106 -8.64 -18.73 10.46
N HIS A 107 -9.10 -19.63 9.57
CA HIS A 107 -8.52 -20.96 9.38
C HIS A 107 -7.45 -20.97 8.29
N TRP A 108 -6.48 -20.08 8.39
CA TRP A 108 -5.45 -19.84 7.36
C TRP A 108 -4.49 -21.02 7.10
N GLN A 109 -4.41 -21.99 8.02
CA GLN A 109 -3.65 -23.24 7.83
C GLN A 109 -4.46 -24.31 7.08
N ASN A 110 -5.76 -24.12 6.89
CA ASN A 110 -6.65 -25.01 6.16
C ASN A 110 -7.16 -24.27 4.91
N ASP A 111 -6.53 -24.54 3.77
CA ASP A 111 -6.79 -23.81 2.52
C ASP A 111 -8.23 -23.88 2.06
N THR A 112 -8.85 -25.06 2.19
CA THR A 112 -10.25 -25.24 1.83
C THR A 112 -11.15 -24.38 2.71
N GLN A 113 -10.93 -24.40 4.03
CA GLN A 113 -11.75 -23.63 4.95
C GLN A 113 -11.51 -22.12 4.83
N CYS A 114 -10.25 -21.68 4.70
CA CYS A 114 -9.91 -20.29 4.46
C CYS A 114 -10.52 -19.77 3.14
N THR A 115 -10.55 -20.58 2.08
CA THR A 115 -11.19 -20.23 0.81
C THR A 115 -12.69 -20.01 0.97
N LEU A 116 -13.37 -20.88 1.73
CA LEU A 116 -14.80 -20.75 2.03
C LEU A 116 -15.08 -19.49 2.86
N GLU A 117 -14.28 -19.23 3.90
CA GLU A 117 -14.39 -18.00 4.70
C GLU A 117 -14.20 -16.75 3.85
N ASN A 118 -13.14 -16.71 3.04
CA ASN A 118 -12.86 -15.60 2.13
C ASN A 118 -13.99 -15.37 1.13
N ARG A 119 -14.67 -16.42 0.67
CA ARG A 119 -15.86 -16.31 -0.20
C ARG A 119 -17.06 -15.73 0.54
N ASP A 120 -17.21 -16.04 1.83
CA ASP A 120 -18.39 -15.68 2.62
C ASP A 120 -18.22 -14.35 3.37
N LEU A 121 -17.02 -13.77 3.39
CA LEU A 121 -16.79 -12.41 3.87
C LEU A 121 -17.64 -11.38 3.08
N PRO A 122 -18.20 -10.36 3.75
CA PRO A 122 -18.97 -9.31 3.09
C PRO A 122 -18.06 -8.42 2.22
N TRP A 123 -18.65 -7.85 1.18
CA TRP A 123 -18.01 -6.71 0.50
C TRP A 123 -18.09 -5.50 1.42
N THR A 124 -16.99 -4.76 1.49
CA THR A 124 -16.88 -3.51 2.25
C THR A 124 -16.26 -2.43 1.37
N TYR A 125 -16.59 -1.19 1.68
CA TYR A 125 -16.01 0.01 1.09
C TYR A 125 -15.06 0.62 2.12
N THR A 126 -13.80 0.76 1.73
CA THR A 126 -12.76 1.34 2.58
C THR A 126 -12.21 2.59 1.91
N LEU A 127 -12.13 3.67 2.67
CA LEU A 127 -11.33 4.84 2.30
C LEU A 127 -9.98 4.72 3.03
N ALA A 128 -8.93 4.35 2.30
CA ALA A 128 -7.57 4.38 2.82
C ALA A 128 -6.94 5.73 2.52
N VAL A 129 -6.36 6.37 3.53
CA VAL A 129 -5.69 7.67 3.38
C VAL A 129 -4.29 7.57 3.97
N HIS A 130 -3.29 7.82 3.13
CA HIS A 130 -1.92 7.99 3.57
C HIS A 130 -1.64 9.48 3.72
N TYR A 131 -1.07 9.89 4.85
CA TYR A 131 -0.59 11.25 5.06
C TYR A 131 0.80 11.22 5.70
N SER A 132 1.75 11.96 5.13
CA SER A 132 3.13 12.05 5.62
C SER A 132 3.70 13.45 5.34
N GLU A 133 4.95 13.67 5.73
CA GLU A 133 5.67 14.89 5.39
C GLU A 133 5.57 15.27 3.90
N THR A 134 5.64 14.30 3.00
CA THR A 134 5.75 14.57 1.55
C THR A 134 4.54 14.13 0.73
N ALA A 135 3.63 13.30 1.28
CA ALA A 135 2.56 12.71 0.50
C ALA A 135 1.19 12.81 1.17
N LEU A 136 0.17 13.04 0.35
CA LEU A 136 -1.22 12.73 0.63
C LEU A 136 -1.74 11.81 -0.47
N THR A 137 -2.15 10.62 -0.09
CA THR A 137 -2.78 9.67 -1.02
C THR A 137 -4.13 9.22 -0.46
N SER A 138 -5.07 8.94 -1.35
CA SER A 138 -6.42 8.52 -0.98
C SER A 138 -6.88 7.45 -1.94
N THR A 139 -7.29 6.31 -1.40
CA THR A 139 -7.83 5.19 -2.15
C THR A 139 -9.20 4.83 -1.60
N HIS A 140 -10.23 5.09 -2.39
CA HIS A 140 -11.55 4.51 -2.18
C HIS A 140 -11.53 3.13 -2.85
N ALA A 141 -11.78 2.06 -2.10
CA ALA A 141 -11.72 0.72 -2.63
C ALA A 141 -12.82 -0.18 -2.09
N ARG A 142 -13.40 -0.97 -2.99
CA ARG A 142 -14.36 -2.02 -2.68
C ARG A 142 -13.63 -3.34 -2.57
N MET A 143 -13.75 -4.01 -1.43
CA MET A 143 -12.97 -5.20 -1.15
C MET A 143 -13.65 -6.14 -0.16
N ARG A 144 -13.23 -7.41 -0.24
CA ARG A 144 -13.70 -8.49 0.63
C ARG A 144 -12.58 -9.07 1.47
N VAL A 145 -11.41 -9.24 0.85
CA VAL A 145 -10.20 -9.81 1.47
C VAL A 145 -9.05 -8.81 1.31
N ALA A 146 -8.16 -8.78 2.29
CA ALA A 146 -7.04 -7.84 2.32
C ALA A 146 -5.99 -8.14 1.22
N VAL A 147 -5.84 -9.39 0.81
CA VAL A 147 -5.01 -9.80 -0.35
C VAL A 147 -5.68 -9.52 -1.71
N GLY A 148 -6.95 -9.15 -1.73
CA GLY A 148 -7.73 -8.98 -2.96
C GLY A 148 -8.19 -7.55 -3.15
N THR A 149 -7.43 -6.57 -2.67
CA THR A 149 -7.79 -5.16 -2.85
C THR A 149 -7.74 -4.81 -4.33
N PHE A 150 -8.91 -4.47 -4.88
CA PHE A 150 -9.02 -4.01 -6.26
C PHE A 150 -8.90 -2.48 -6.27
N GLU A 151 -7.65 -2.01 -6.34
CA GLU A 151 -7.33 -0.58 -6.24
C GLU A 151 -7.07 0.00 -7.63
N SER A 152 -8.11 0.05 -8.48
CA SER A 152 -8.00 0.60 -9.83
C SER A 152 -7.55 2.07 -9.83
N ALA A 153 -6.93 2.52 -10.93
CA ALA A 153 -6.57 3.93 -11.12
C ALA A 153 -7.76 4.89 -11.00
N LEU A 154 -8.99 4.40 -11.17
CA LEU A 154 -10.20 5.20 -10.99
C LEU A 154 -10.43 5.54 -9.50
N GLY A 155 -10.17 4.59 -8.60
CA GLY A 155 -10.48 4.68 -7.16
C GLY A 155 -9.45 5.41 -6.30
N ARG A 156 -8.34 5.89 -6.88
CA ARG A 156 -7.21 6.42 -6.12
C ARG A 156 -6.70 7.78 -6.59
N VAL A 157 -6.07 8.51 -5.68
CA VAL A 157 -5.35 9.76 -5.91
C VAL A 157 -4.01 9.68 -5.19
N GLU A 158 -2.96 10.01 -5.92
CA GLU A 158 -1.58 10.00 -5.43
C GLU A 158 -1.01 11.41 -5.56
N ASN A 159 -0.79 12.09 -4.44
CA ASN A 159 -0.23 13.44 -4.42
C ASN A 159 1.03 13.50 -3.52
N PHE A 160 2.18 13.24 -4.15
CA PHE A 160 3.51 13.30 -3.51
C PHE A 160 4.07 14.73 -3.37
N THR A 161 3.21 15.75 -3.50
CA THR A 161 3.56 17.15 -3.25
C THR A 161 2.63 17.81 -2.22
N MET A 162 1.74 17.03 -1.59
CA MET A 162 0.72 17.53 -0.65
C MET A 162 0.85 16.84 0.71
N GLY A 163 2.08 16.66 1.19
CA GLY A 163 2.32 16.27 2.57
C GLY A 163 2.28 17.46 3.55
N SER A 164 2.64 17.24 4.81
CA SER A 164 2.67 18.30 5.82
C SER A 164 3.66 19.41 5.51
N ASN A 165 4.76 19.12 4.80
CA ASN A 165 5.74 20.14 4.40
C ASN A 165 5.25 21.10 3.30
N ALA A 166 4.14 20.77 2.63
CA ALA A 166 3.55 21.65 1.63
C ALA A 166 2.82 22.83 2.29
N LYS A 167 2.49 22.74 3.58
CA LYS A 167 1.72 23.75 4.32
C LYS A 167 2.33 25.16 4.24
N ASP A 168 3.65 25.25 4.32
CA ASP A 168 4.38 26.52 4.25
C ASP A 168 4.40 27.15 2.85
N GLN A 169 4.03 26.38 1.82
CA GLN A 169 3.95 26.84 0.43
C GLN A 169 2.57 27.46 0.12
N TYR A 170 1.59 27.28 1.00
CA TYR A 170 0.25 27.83 0.83
C TYR A 170 0.16 29.28 1.35
N PRO A 171 -0.64 30.14 0.70
CA PRO A 171 -0.89 31.49 1.20
C PRO A 171 -1.49 31.52 2.60
N THR A 172 -2.36 30.55 2.91
CA THR A 172 -2.94 30.36 4.23
C THR A 172 -3.10 28.88 4.56
N GLU A 173 -3.01 28.53 5.85
CA GLU A 173 -3.28 27.18 6.34
C GLU A 173 -4.70 26.70 6.01
N ALA A 174 -5.67 27.62 5.97
CA ALA A 174 -7.05 27.29 5.61
C ALA A 174 -7.17 26.78 4.16
N GLU A 175 -6.40 27.36 3.24
CA GLU A 175 -6.34 26.91 1.84
C GLU A 175 -5.68 25.53 1.73
N TYR A 176 -4.60 25.30 2.48
CA TYR A 176 -3.98 23.97 2.55
C TYR A 176 -4.98 22.90 2.99
N TRP A 177 -5.68 23.13 4.11
CA TRP A 177 -6.64 22.17 4.61
C TRP A 177 -7.86 21.98 3.70
N ARG A 178 -8.28 23.03 2.98
CA ARG A 178 -9.33 22.90 1.94
C ARG A 178 -8.87 21.93 0.84
N ASP A 179 -7.66 22.11 0.32
CA ASP A 179 -7.12 21.28 -0.75
C ASP A 179 -6.86 19.83 -0.29
N VAL A 180 -6.46 19.63 0.98
CA VAL A 180 -6.36 18.31 1.63
C VAL A 180 -7.73 17.62 1.65
N LYS A 181 -8.78 18.31 2.12
CA LYS A 181 -10.16 17.78 2.13
C LYS A 181 -10.62 17.39 0.73
N ASP A 182 -10.40 18.26 -0.25
CA ASP A 182 -10.78 18.02 -1.64
C ASP A 182 -10.03 16.83 -2.24
N THR A 183 -8.74 16.68 -1.90
CA THR A 183 -7.91 15.54 -2.36
C THR A 183 -8.40 14.22 -1.76
N ILE A 184 -8.70 14.19 -0.46
CA ILE A 184 -9.26 13.00 0.22
C ILE A 184 -10.56 12.56 -0.45
N LEU A 185 -11.46 13.50 -0.71
CA LEU A 185 -12.79 13.23 -1.24
C LEU A 185 -12.87 13.11 -2.76
N LYS A 186 -11.80 13.42 -3.50
CA LYS A 186 -11.83 13.50 -4.96
C LYS A 186 -12.43 12.25 -5.60
N LYS A 187 -11.92 11.06 -5.27
CA LYS A 187 -12.42 9.80 -5.85
C LYS A 187 -13.72 9.32 -5.26
N VAL A 188 -13.98 9.69 -4.01
CA VAL A 188 -15.27 9.48 -3.37
C VAL A 188 -16.38 10.23 -4.11
N ARG A 189 -16.14 11.46 -4.55
CA ARG A 189 -17.10 12.28 -5.32
C ARG A 189 -17.20 11.88 -6.78
N GLU A 190 -16.09 11.48 -7.40
CA GLU A 190 -16.05 11.10 -8.82
C GLU A 190 -16.68 9.72 -9.09
N ILE A 191 -16.62 8.80 -8.12
CA ILE A 191 -17.14 7.44 -8.27
C ILE A 191 -18.36 7.25 -7.37
N PRO A 192 -19.54 6.93 -7.93
CA PRO A 192 -20.77 6.73 -7.17
C PRO A 192 -20.79 5.33 -6.52
N TRP A 193 -19.76 5.02 -5.73
CA TRP A 193 -19.75 3.87 -4.84
C TRP A 193 -20.47 4.20 -3.53
N GLU A 194 -20.72 3.17 -2.73
CA GLU A 194 -21.34 3.34 -1.41
C GLU A 194 -20.40 4.11 -0.47
N THR A 195 -20.99 4.68 0.57
CA THR A 195 -20.24 5.31 1.66
C THR A 195 -19.24 4.32 2.26
N PRO A 196 -17.99 4.73 2.54
CA PRO A 196 -17.03 3.89 3.22
C PRO A 196 -17.58 3.37 4.56
N ASP A 197 -17.50 2.06 4.77
CA ASP A 197 -17.78 1.43 6.06
C ASP A 197 -16.74 1.82 7.12
N ARG A 198 -15.57 2.25 6.66
CA ARG A 198 -14.41 2.60 7.48
C ARG A 198 -13.44 3.50 6.74
N VAL A 199 -12.64 4.23 7.51
CA VAL A 199 -11.45 4.93 7.04
C VAL A 199 -10.21 4.28 7.67
N ILE A 200 -9.21 3.92 6.87
CA ILE A 200 -7.93 3.39 7.34
C ILE A 200 -6.85 4.43 7.10
N LEU A 201 -6.05 4.72 8.11
CA LEU A 201 -4.99 5.72 8.04
C LEU A 201 -3.60 5.09 8.06
N THR A 202 -2.73 5.56 7.18
CA THR A 202 -1.30 5.22 7.14
C THR A 202 -0.44 6.49 7.16
N GLY A 203 0.77 6.37 7.69
CA GLY A 203 1.71 7.49 7.81
C GLY A 203 1.55 8.31 9.10
N GLU A 204 1.96 9.56 9.05
CA GLU A 204 2.15 10.50 10.16
C GLU A 204 0.84 11.25 10.49
N VAL A 205 -0.21 10.49 10.81
CA VAL A 205 -1.58 11.02 10.98
C VAL A 205 -1.88 11.60 12.37
N GLU A 206 -0.86 11.76 13.22
CA GLU A 206 -0.99 12.37 14.56
C GLU A 206 -1.18 13.90 14.49
N ASP A 207 -1.03 14.51 13.30
CA ASP A 207 -1.32 15.93 13.09
C ASP A 207 -2.81 16.22 13.37
N SER A 208 -3.05 17.01 14.41
CA SER A 208 -4.41 17.39 14.83
C SER A 208 -5.19 18.17 13.77
N GLY A 209 -4.51 18.94 12.92
CA GLY A 209 -5.08 19.65 11.79
C GLY A 209 -5.53 18.69 10.71
N PHE A 210 -4.73 17.66 10.42
CA PHE A 210 -5.09 16.60 9.47
C PHE A 210 -6.33 15.83 9.94
N MET A 211 -6.35 15.38 11.20
CA MET A 211 -7.51 14.68 11.74
C MET A 211 -8.76 15.55 11.74
N LYS A 212 -8.64 16.86 12.01
CA LYS A 212 -9.77 17.81 11.89
C LYS A 212 -10.22 17.97 10.44
N ALA A 213 -9.29 18.06 9.49
CA ALA A 213 -9.60 18.17 8.07
C ALA A 213 -10.32 16.91 7.57
N LEU A 214 -9.81 15.72 7.90
CA LEU A 214 -10.41 14.43 7.56
C LEU A 214 -11.82 14.28 8.12
N ASN A 215 -12.01 14.51 9.43
CA ASN A 215 -13.35 14.43 10.04
C ASN A 215 -14.30 15.45 9.42
N GLY A 216 -13.86 16.69 9.21
CA GLY A 216 -14.65 17.72 8.54
C GLY A 216 -15.02 17.34 7.11
N ALA A 217 -14.10 16.75 6.34
CA ALA A 217 -14.39 16.25 5.00
C ALA A 217 -15.48 15.17 4.99
N MET A 218 -15.38 14.19 5.90
CA MET A 218 -16.38 13.12 5.98
C MET A 218 -17.75 13.65 6.42
N ASP A 219 -17.78 14.49 7.45
CA ASP A 219 -19.02 15.08 7.97
C ASP A 219 -19.69 16.00 6.95
N GLU A 220 -18.93 16.86 6.26
CA GLU A 220 -19.46 17.73 5.20
C GLU A 220 -20.02 16.94 4.00
N HIS A 221 -19.44 15.79 3.67
CA HIS A 221 -19.84 15.00 2.50
C HIS A 221 -20.98 14.01 2.80
N TYR A 222 -20.94 13.34 3.97
CA TYR A 222 -21.85 12.25 4.33
C TYR A 222 -22.80 12.59 5.48
N GLY A 223 -22.58 13.69 6.20
CA GLY A 223 -23.30 14.03 7.44
C GLY A 223 -22.87 13.23 8.67
N PHE A 224 -21.83 12.39 8.53
CA PHE A 224 -21.17 11.69 9.63
C PHE A 224 -19.75 11.24 9.20
N ALA A 225 -18.88 10.98 10.17
CA ALA A 225 -17.59 10.34 9.93
C ALA A 225 -17.69 8.82 10.18
N PRO A 226 -17.40 7.95 9.19
CA PRO A 226 -17.26 6.52 9.43
C PRO A 226 -16.17 6.22 10.47
N PRO A 227 -16.15 5.02 11.08
CA PRO A 227 -15.09 4.62 12.00
C PRO A 227 -13.69 4.81 11.36
N ILE A 228 -12.85 5.60 12.02
CA ILE A 228 -11.48 5.89 11.59
C ILE A 228 -10.51 5.01 12.38
N TYR A 229 -9.70 4.24 11.67
CA TYR A 229 -8.65 3.40 12.24
C TYR A 229 -7.29 4.03 11.99
N SER A 230 -6.70 4.59 13.05
CA SER A 230 -5.42 5.29 13.03
C SER A 230 -4.38 4.72 13.98
N ALA A 231 -4.75 3.73 14.80
CA ALA A 231 -3.83 3.08 15.71
C ALA A 231 -2.66 2.47 14.93
N ASP A 232 -1.44 2.77 15.35
CA ASP A 232 -0.21 2.30 14.71
C ASP A 232 -0.08 2.69 13.22
N SER A 233 -0.66 3.82 12.78
CA SER A 233 -0.66 4.26 11.37
C SER A 233 0.71 4.23 10.68
N MET A 234 1.80 4.45 11.42
CA MET A 234 3.18 4.39 10.93
C MET A 234 3.65 2.98 10.58
N VAL A 235 3.08 1.95 11.21
CA VAL A 235 3.58 0.56 11.12
C VAL A 235 2.50 -0.46 10.77
N VAL A 236 1.23 -0.06 10.69
CA VAL A 236 0.10 -0.99 10.47
C VAL A 236 0.20 -1.73 9.15
N ALA A 237 0.67 -1.07 8.09
CA ALA A 237 0.94 -1.74 6.82
C ALA A 237 2.03 -2.81 6.95
N ALA A 238 3.11 -2.54 7.71
CA ALA A 238 4.16 -3.53 7.97
C ALA A 238 3.64 -4.70 8.82
N LYS A 239 2.74 -4.45 9.79
CA LYS A 239 2.06 -5.52 10.56
C LYS A 239 1.25 -6.43 9.64
N GLY A 240 0.52 -5.87 8.67
CA GLY A 240 -0.20 -6.67 7.69
C GLY A 240 0.71 -7.45 6.74
N ASN A 241 1.82 -6.86 6.29
CA ASN A 241 2.83 -7.57 5.51
C ASN A 241 3.41 -8.77 6.28
N ALA A 242 3.70 -8.59 7.57
CA ALA A 242 4.15 -9.66 8.44
C ALA A 242 3.09 -10.76 8.59
N GLU A 243 1.81 -10.37 8.72
CA GLU A 243 0.69 -11.32 8.78
C GLU A 243 0.53 -12.12 7.48
N PHE A 244 0.68 -11.48 6.33
CA PHE A 244 0.71 -12.18 5.04
C PHE A 244 1.90 -13.12 4.93
N ARG A 245 3.09 -12.69 5.37
CA ARG A 245 4.26 -13.55 5.39
C ARG A 245 4.05 -14.78 6.27
N ARG A 246 3.47 -14.60 7.45
CA ARG A 246 3.16 -15.68 8.40
C ARG A 246 2.24 -16.73 7.81
N ARG A 247 1.29 -16.32 6.95
CA ARG A 247 0.34 -17.20 6.27
C ARG A 247 0.92 -18.00 5.11
N GLY A 248 2.14 -17.66 4.68
CA GLY A 248 2.91 -18.42 3.69
C GLY A 248 2.77 -17.90 2.26
N PRO A 249 3.62 -18.41 1.35
CA PRO A 249 3.64 -18.00 -0.05
C PRO A 249 2.45 -18.56 -0.84
N ALA A 250 2.21 -17.99 -2.01
CA ALA A 250 1.34 -18.60 -3.01
C ALA A 250 1.95 -19.91 -3.57
N ASP A 251 1.10 -20.91 -3.86
CA ASP A 251 1.55 -22.26 -4.25
C ASP A 251 2.31 -22.30 -5.60
N TRP A 252 2.19 -21.26 -6.41
CA TRP A 252 2.81 -21.15 -7.73
C TRP A 252 4.15 -20.41 -7.73
N GLN A 253 4.65 -20.01 -6.56
CA GLN A 253 5.88 -19.23 -6.41
C GLN A 253 7.16 -20.08 -6.43
#